data_AF-A0A3A0C6C4-F1
#
_entry.id   AF-A0A3A0C6C4-F1
#
_cell.length_a   1.000
_cell.length_b   1.000
_cell.length_c   1.000
_cell.angle_alpha   90.00
_cell.angle_beta   90.00
_cell.angle_gamma   90.00
#
_symmetry.space_group_name_H-M   'P 1'
#
loop_
_entity.id
_entity.type
_entity.pdbx_description
1 polymer ?
#
loop_
_entity_poly.entity_id
_entity_poly.type
_entity_poly.pdbx_seq_one_letter_code
_entity_poly.pdbx_strand_id
1 'polypeptide(L)' 'MGKTTIAKRDREKAKQVKQREKETRRVQRKADKMARPPKSEGEDPDLAGLRWGPQEPLY' A
#
# COMPACT_ATOMS: atom_id res chain seq x y z
N MET A 1 30.69 -26.64 14.89
CA MET A 1 29.62 -25.61 14.87
C MET A 1 30.23 -24.26 14.52
N GLY A 2 29.94 -23.72 13.34
CA GLY A 2 30.47 -22.43 12.91
C GLY A 2 29.81 -21.29 13.68
N LYS A 3 30.60 -20.57 14.48
CA LYS A 3 30.21 -19.34 15.18
C LYS A 3 29.56 -18.37 14.20
N THR A 4 28.24 -18.25 14.24
CA THR A 4 27.53 -17.21 13.49
C THR A 4 28.00 -15.86 14.04
N THR A 5 28.63 -15.07 13.18
CA THR A 5 29.17 -13.77 13.56
C THR A 5 28.03 -12.89 14.08
N ILE A 6 28.34 -11.98 15.00
CA ILE A 6 27.37 -11.05 15.59
C ILE A 6 26.56 -10.34 14.48
N ALA A 7 27.22 -9.97 13.38
CA ALA A 7 26.60 -9.40 12.19
C ALA A 7 25.48 -10.26 11.56
N LYS A 8 25.61 -11.59 11.56
CA LYS A 8 24.54 -12.48 11.06
C LYS A 8 23.31 -12.43 11.98
N ARG A 9 23.53 -12.44 13.29
CA ARG A 9 22.46 -12.35 14.30
C ARG A 9 21.71 -11.02 14.18
N ASP A 10 22.42 -9.92 14.00
CA ASP A 10 21.80 -8.59 13.88
C ASP A 10 21.00 -8.47 12.56
N ARG A 11 21.52 -9.02 11.47
CA ARG A 11 20.80 -9.09 10.19
C ARG A 11 19.51 -9.89 10.30
N GLU A 12 19.52 -11.02 11.00
CA GLU A 12 18.32 -11.83 11.22
C GLU A 12 17.29 -11.11 12.11
N LYS A 13 17.74 -10.45 13.18
CA LYS A 13 16.87 -9.62 14.01
C LYS A 13 16.22 -8.49 13.21
N ALA A 14 16.99 -7.77 12.39
CA ALA A 14 16.47 -6.70 11.55
C ALA A 14 15.43 -7.20 10.52
N LYS A 15 15.65 -8.38 9.94
CA LYS A 15 14.67 -9.03 9.05
C LYS A 15 13.37 -9.36 9.79
N GLN A 16 13.45 -9.92 10.99
CA GLN A 16 12.28 -10.25 11.80
C GLN A 16 11.49 -9.00 12.20
N VAL A 17 12.17 -7.93 12.63
CA VAL A 17 11.52 -6.65 12.96
C VAL A 17 10.79 -6.09 11.74
N LYS A 18 11.44 -6.03 10.57
CA LYS A 18 10.83 -5.55 9.33
C LYS A 18 9.63 -6.39 8.88
N GLN A 19 9.63 -7.70 9.13
CA GLN A 19 8.49 -8.57 8.85
C GLN A 19 7.31 -8.25 9.77
N ARG A 20 7.55 -8.14 11.07
CA ARG A 20 6.52 -7.75 12.07
C ARG A 20 5.91 -6.38 11.75
N GLU A 21 6.73 -5.39 11.40
CA GLU A 21 6.26 -4.07 10.98
C GLU A 21 5.40 -4.11 9.71
N LYS A 22 5.78 -4.94 8.73
CA LYS A 22 4.97 -5.12 7.52
C LYS A 22 3.63 -5.78 7.83
N GLU A 23 3.60 -6.77 8.71
CA GLU A 23 2.39 -7.48 9.10
C GLU A 23 1.44 -6.56 9.86
N THR A 24 1.94 -5.82 10.85
CA THR A 24 1.16 -4.81 11.59
C THR A 24 0.60 -3.75 10.64
N ARG A 25 1.40 -3.23 9.70
CA ARG A 25 0.93 -2.28 8.68
C ARG A 25 -0.13 -2.88 7.75
N ARG A 26 -0.04 -4.16 7.42
CA ARG A 26 -1.06 -4.87 6.61
C ARG A 26 -2.37 -4.99 7.37
N VAL A 27 -2.32 -5.34 8.66
CA VAL A 27 -3.51 -5.43 9.53
C VAL A 27 -4.18 -4.07 9.65
N GLN A 28 -3.41 -2.99 9.90
CA GLN A 28 -3.91 -1.62 9.94
C GLN A 28 -4.63 -1.24 8.64
N ARG A 29 -3.95 -1.38 7.48
CA ARG A 29 -4.59 -1.06 6.18
C ARG A 29 -5.86 -1.87 5.92
N LYS A 30 -5.92 -3.12 6.35
CA LYS A 30 -7.11 -3.96 6.19
C LYS A 30 -8.24 -3.43 7.08
N ALA A 31 -7.95 -3.08 8.34
CA ALA A 31 -8.90 -2.47 9.24
C ALA A 31 -9.41 -1.13 8.70
N ASP A 32 -8.50 -0.25 8.26
CA ASP A 32 -8.85 1.05 7.67
C ASP A 32 -9.74 0.89 6.43
N LYS A 33 -9.43 -0.08 5.57
CA LYS A 33 -10.24 -0.38 4.39
C LYS A 33 -11.65 -0.86 4.76
N MET A 34 -11.79 -1.66 5.82
CA MET A 34 -13.09 -2.14 6.29
C MET A 34 -13.90 -1.04 7.00
N ALA A 35 -13.22 -0.13 7.70
CA ALA A 35 -13.85 0.99 8.38
C ALA A 35 -14.26 2.12 7.41
N ARG A 36 -13.64 2.18 6.22
CA ARG A 36 -13.96 3.21 5.23
C ARG A 36 -15.40 3.02 4.73
N PRO A 37 -16.24 4.07 4.76
CA PRO A 37 -17.57 3.99 4.18
C PRO A 37 -17.48 3.69 2.67
N PRO A 38 -18.49 3.03 2.09
CA PRO A 38 -18.57 2.89 0.64
C PRO A 38 -18.49 4.26 -0.01
N LYS A 39 -17.79 4.35 -1.15
CA LYS A 39 -17.83 5.58 -1.95
C LYS A 39 -19.27 5.84 -2.36
N SER A 40 -19.69 7.10 -2.31
CA SER A 40 -20.99 7.53 -2.84
C SER A 40 -21.14 7.06 -4.28
N GLU A 41 -22.31 6.55 -4.65
CA GLU A 41 -22.60 6.03 -6.00
C GLU A 41 -22.69 7.10 -7.10
N GLY A 42 -22.25 8.34 -6.81
CA GLY A 42 -22.20 9.44 -7.78
C GLY A 42 -20.82 9.57 -8.44
N GLU A 43 -20.80 10.13 -9.65
CA GLU A 43 -19.57 10.56 -10.30
C GLU A 43 -18.95 11.71 -9.48
N ASP A 44 -17.63 11.66 -9.28
CA ASP A 44 -16.92 12.72 -8.56
C ASP A 44 -17.09 14.03 -9.34
N PRO A 45 -17.60 15.13 -8.74
CA PRO A 45 -17.80 16.39 -9.45
C PRO A 45 -16.52 16.89 -10.14
N ASP A 46 -15.34 16.57 -9.60
CA ASP A 46 -14.06 16.94 -10.20
C ASP A 46 -13.70 16.10 -11.44
N LEU A 47 -14.30 14.92 -11.57
CA LEU A 47 -14.06 13.99 -12.68
C LEU A 47 -15.26 13.86 -13.64
N ALA A 48 -16.40 14.46 -13.29
CA ALA A 48 -17.61 14.43 -14.09
C ALA A 48 -17.36 15.05 -15.47
N GLY A 49 -17.72 14.32 -16.53
CA GLY A 49 -17.54 14.76 -17.92
C GLY A 49 -16.11 14.62 -18.47
N LEU A 50 -15.18 14.00 -17.73
CA LEU A 50 -13.84 13.74 -18.22
C LEU A 50 -13.83 12.60 -19.25
N ARG A 51 -13.59 12.93 -20.53
CA ARG A 51 -13.49 11.93 -21.60
C ARG A 51 -12.07 11.38 -21.65
N TRP A 52 -11.87 10.14 -21.17
CA TRP A 52 -10.59 9.46 -21.34
C TRP A 52 -10.41 9.02 -22.80
N GLY A 53 -9.26 9.35 -23.38
CA GLY A 53 -8.93 8.96 -24.74
C GLY A 53 -8.09 10.02 -25.46
N PRO A 54 -7.71 9.76 -26.71
CA PRO A 54 -7.03 10.74 -27.54
C PRO A 54 -7.93 11.96 -27.77
N GLN A 55 -7.35 13.15 -27.59
CA GLN A 55 -7.98 14.41 -27.96
C GLN A 55 -8.21 14.45 -29.46
N GLU A 56 -9.42 14.82 -29.89
CA GLU A 56 -9.71 14.94 -31.32
C GLU A 56 -8.85 16.06 -31.94
N PRO A 57 -8.29 15.83 -33.15
CA PRO A 57 -7.45 16.82 -33.82
C PRO A 57 -8.29 18.06 -34.16
N LEU A 58 -7.80 19.23 -33.75
CA LEU A 58 -8.33 20.52 -34.17
C LEU A 58 -7.86 20.75 -35.60
N TYR A 59 -8.73 20.49 -36.57
CA TYR A 59 -8.53 20.89 -37.97
C TYR A 59 -9.05 22.31 -38.20
#